data_AF-A0A522FKV4-F1
#
_entry.id   AF-A0A522FKV4-F1
#
_cell.length_a   1.000
_cell.length_b   1.000
_cell.length_c   1.000
_cell.angle_alpha   90.00
_cell.angle_beta   90.00
_cell.angle_gamma   90.00
#
_symmetry.space_group_name_H-M   'P 1'
#
loop_
_entity.id
_entity.type
_entity.pdbx_description
1 polymer ?
#
loop_
_entity_poly.entity_id
_entity_poly.type
_entity_poly.pdbx_seq_one_letter_code
_entity_poly.pdbx_strand_id
1 'polypeptide(L)'
;MKKYLNVINNLKSKDIYSYKNEMKELPFLEAAYRIKSYDMLKEFFDAWASKSYPFDSIEYQSKPQFEKEAYNIFYKIFKPLDIGSILRIPKYNNTLLTYYNFYSNKKYFIIQDRIPVELFNEEHYHGPYCYRTQYYNNDTLYHNVKSKFLILSFNPNFFIKGYKIIYCSIDFSTVIKEFLGKRHYYNSLKDEFIESKEFNKRLDFINHFITIITSFHEDFYRIETNPIIGNISLNFNYTEAHVSTWINDRSITLRLIKKNGIWEIVDKSELVY
;
A
#
# COMPACT_ATOMS: atom_id res chain seq x y z
N MET A 1 25.67 -13.91 -17.80
CA MET A 1 25.33 -15.33 -17.57
C MET A 1 26.29 -16.08 -16.66
N LYS A 2 27.62 -16.11 -16.93
CA LYS A 2 28.59 -16.89 -16.12
C LYS A 2 28.63 -16.52 -14.62
N LYS A 3 28.44 -15.26 -14.24
CA LYS A 3 28.43 -14.80 -12.84
C LYS A 3 27.24 -15.36 -12.02
N TYR A 4 26.10 -15.62 -12.65
CA TYR A 4 24.90 -16.15 -12.00
C TYR A 4 24.85 -17.68 -11.96
N LEU A 5 25.48 -18.36 -12.93
CA LEU A 5 25.58 -19.83 -12.95
C LEU A 5 26.45 -20.37 -11.80
N ASN A 6 27.50 -19.65 -11.41
CA ASN A 6 28.30 -20.02 -10.23
C ASN A 6 27.52 -19.90 -8.92
N VAL A 7 26.58 -18.94 -8.82
CA VAL A 7 25.68 -18.82 -7.67
C VAL A 7 24.72 -20.01 -7.61
N ILE A 8 24.12 -20.39 -8.75
CA ILE A 8 23.18 -21.52 -8.84
C ILE A 8 23.86 -22.87 -8.55
N ASN A 9 25.11 -23.06 -8.99
CA ASN A 9 25.86 -24.30 -8.72
C ASN A 9 26.37 -24.40 -7.26
N ASN A 10 26.63 -23.27 -6.60
CA ASN A 10 26.94 -23.24 -5.16
C ASN A 10 25.70 -23.46 -4.28
N LEU A 11 24.49 -23.09 -4.73
CA LEU A 11 23.24 -23.32 -4.00
C LEU A 11 22.84 -24.80 -3.92
N LYS A 12 23.36 -25.67 -4.79
CA LYS A 12 23.06 -27.11 -4.78
C LYS A 12 23.97 -27.95 -3.87
N SER A 13 25.06 -27.38 -3.35
CA SER A 13 26.14 -28.17 -2.72
C SER A 13 26.63 -27.67 -1.36
N LYS A 14 26.08 -26.58 -0.82
CA LYS A 14 26.48 -26.05 0.50
C LYS A 14 25.28 -25.57 1.31
N ASP A 15 25.35 -25.83 2.61
CA ASP A 15 24.37 -25.48 3.64
C ASP A 15 23.72 -24.11 3.40
N ILE A 16 22.42 -24.15 3.11
CA ILE A 16 21.52 -23.00 2.91
C ILE A 16 21.58 -22.02 4.11
N TYR A 17 22.03 -22.48 5.27
CA TYR A 17 22.11 -21.70 6.50
C TYR A 17 23.30 -20.73 6.58
N SER A 18 24.36 -20.90 5.78
CA SER A 18 25.60 -20.10 5.90
C SER A 18 25.64 -18.85 5.00
N TYR A 19 24.74 -18.73 4.00
CA TYR A 19 24.78 -17.64 3.01
C TYR A 19 23.90 -16.42 3.34
N LYS A 20 23.31 -16.39 4.54
CA LYS A 20 22.34 -15.38 4.98
C LYS A 20 22.84 -13.93 5.09
N ASN A 21 24.16 -13.68 5.05
CA ASN A 21 24.71 -12.38 5.45
C ASN A 21 25.15 -11.43 4.31
N GLU A 22 25.15 -11.82 3.03
CA GLU A 22 25.70 -10.94 1.96
C GLU A 22 24.94 -10.90 0.63
N MET A 23 23.86 -11.67 0.45
CA MET A 23 23.03 -11.49 -0.75
C MET A 23 22.20 -10.21 -0.60
N LYS A 24 22.46 -9.22 -1.47
CA LYS A 24 21.53 -8.12 -1.71
C LYS A 24 20.15 -8.71 -2.05
N GLU A 25 19.10 -8.14 -1.48
CA GLU A 25 17.71 -8.63 -1.50
C GLU A 25 17.19 -8.94 -2.92
N LEU A 26 17.54 -8.12 -3.92
CA LEU A 26 17.16 -8.34 -5.32
C LEU A 26 17.79 -9.61 -5.95
N PRO A 27 19.12 -9.83 -5.92
CA PRO A 27 19.72 -11.09 -6.38
C PRO A 27 19.12 -12.35 -5.77
N PHE A 28 18.73 -12.32 -4.49
CA PHE A 28 18.07 -13.45 -3.83
C PHE A 28 16.68 -13.71 -4.45
N LEU A 29 15.88 -12.66 -4.61
CA LEU A 29 14.56 -12.74 -5.24
C LEU A 29 14.64 -13.19 -6.72
N GLU A 30 15.63 -12.70 -7.48
CA GLU A 30 15.89 -13.17 -8.84
C GLU A 30 16.25 -14.66 -8.89
N ALA A 31 17.07 -15.13 -7.95
CA ALA A 31 17.44 -16.53 -7.86
C ALA A 31 16.20 -17.41 -7.56
N ALA A 32 15.38 -17.01 -6.58
CA ALA A 32 14.13 -17.69 -6.23
C ALA A 32 13.21 -17.84 -7.44
N TYR A 33 13.03 -16.76 -8.22
CA TYR A 33 12.22 -16.78 -9.44
C TYR A 33 12.79 -17.70 -10.52
N ARG A 34 14.10 -17.63 -10.79
CA ARG A 34 14.75 -18.43 -11.84
C ARG A 34 14.65 -19.94 -11.58
N ILE A 35 14.71 -20.35 -10.32
CA ILE A 35 14.54 -21.75 -9.93
C ILE A 35 13.11 -22.11 -9.53
N LYS A 36 12.17 -21.16 -9.61
CA LYS A 36 10.76 -21.30 -9.21
C LYS A 36 10.57 -21.80 -7.77
N SER A 37 11.41 -21.34 -6.84
CA SER A 37 11.35 -21.75 -5.43
C SER A 37 10.44 -20.83 -4.63
N TYR A 38 9.24 -21.33 -4.29
CA TYR A 38 8.34 -20.64 -3.37
C TYR A 38 8.86 -20.64 -1.93
N ASP A 39 9.69 -21.60 -1.54
CA ASP A 39 10.32 -21.58 -0.21
C ASP A 39 11.32 -20.42 -0.09
N MET A 40 12.15 -20.19 -1.10
CA MET A 40 13.03 -19.01 -1.13
C MET A 40 12.23 -17.71 -1.20
N LEU A 41 11.15 -17.66 -1.99
CA LEU A 41 10.28 -16.48 -2.00
C LEU A 41 9.65 -16.23 -0.61
N LYS A 42 9.31 -17.29 0.12
CA LYS A 42 8.81 -17.18 1.49
C LYS A 42 9.89 -16.62 2.41
N GLU A 43 11.12 -17.13 2.33
CA GLU A 43 12.26 -16.64 3.10
C GLU A 43 12.53 -15.16 2.85
N PHE A 44 12.43 -14.71 1.60
CA PHE A 44 12.55 -13.29 1.24
C PHE A 44 11.53 -12.44 2.01
N PHE A 45 10.25 -12.79 1.94
CA PHE A 45 9.21 -12.02 2.65
C PHE A 45 9.29 -12.16 4.17
N ASP A 46 9.69 -13.33 4.70
CA ASP A 46 9.91 -13.53 6.14
C ASP A 46 11.03 -12.64 6.66
N ALA A 47 12.11 -12.47 5.89
CA ALA A 47 13.21 -11.56 6.23
C ALA A 47 12.71 -10.11 6.31
N TRP A 48 11.91 -9.65 5.34
CA TRP A 48 11.31 -8.31 5.38
C TRP A 48 10.30 -8.12 6.51
N ALA A 49 9.45 -9.11 6.77
CA ALA A 49 8.52 -9.07 7.88
C ALA A 49 9.24 -9.03 9.23
N SER A 50 10.37 -9.72 9.38
CA SER A 50 11.17 -9.67 10.61
C SER A 50 11.82 -8.31 10.89
N LYS A 51 11.99 -7.47 9.85
CA LYS A 51 12.48 -6.09 9.97
C LYS A 51 11.35 -5.09 10.22
N SER A 52 10.09 -5.53 10.16
CA SER A 52 8.91 -4.68 10.28
C SER A 52 8.47 -4.60 11.74
N TYR A 53 8.98 -3.59 12.44
CA TYR A 53 8.69 -3.38 13.85
C TYR A 53 7.54 -2.37 14.01
N PRO A 54 6.37 -2.79 14.54
CA PRO A 54 5.31 -1.85 14.89
C PRO A 54 5.79 -0.93 15.99
N PHE A 55 5.27 0.29 16.03
CA PHE A 55 5.52 1.16 17.18
C PHE A 55 4.95 0.54 18.46
N ASP A 56 5.60 0.80 19.58
CA ASP A 56 5.11 0.39 20.90
C ASP A 56 4.13 1.42 21.50
N SER A 57 3.49 1.07 22.63
CA SER A 57 2.53 1.98 23.27
C SER A 57 3.17 3.28 23.74
N ILE A 58 4.45 3.29 24.13
CA ILE A 58 5.16 4.48 24.62
C ILE A 58 5.44 5.41 23.43
N GLU A 59 5.97 4.85 22.34
CA GLU A 59 6.19 5.56 21.08
C GLU A 59 4.89 6.19 20.58
N TYR A 60 3.78 5.45 20.56
CA TYR A 60 2.47 5.99 20.22
C TYR A 60 2.08 7.19 21.07
N GLN A 61 2.22 7.08 22.40
CA GLN A 61 1.82 8.15 23.32
C GLN A 61 2.69 9.40 23.19
N SER A 62 3.93 9.26 22.73
CA SER A 62 4.81 10.40 22.46
C SER A 62 4.52 11.13 21.14
N LYS A 63 3.71 10.55 20.24
CA LYS A 63 3.39 11.16 18.95
C LYS A 63 2.56 12.46 19.10
N PRO A 64 2.72 13.43 18.20
CA PRO A 64 1.85 14.60 18.14
C PRO A 64 0.41 14.20 17.81
N GLN A 65 -0.55 15.06 18.17
CA GLN A 65 -1.98 14.75 18.06
C GLN A 65 -2.40 14.34 16.64
N PHE A 66 -1.96 15.08 15.61
CA PHE A 66 -2.32 14.78 14.21
C PHE A 66 -1.88 13.37 13.78
N GLU A 67 -0.73 12.90 14.26
CA GLU A 67 -0.20 11.57 13.94
C GLU A 67 -0.99 10.49 14.69
N LYS A 68 -1.34 10.72 15.96
CA LYS A 68 -2.23 9.85 16.72
C LYS A 68 -3.59 9.68 16.03
N GLU A 69 -4.17 10.78 15.52
CA GLU A 69 -5.42 10.72 14.77
C GLU A 69 -5.28 9.96 13.45
N ALA A 70 -4.19 10.18 12.71
CA ALA A 70 -3.91 9.44 11.48
C ALA A 70 -3.84 7.93 11.73
N TYR A 71 -3.19 7.49 12.82
CA TYR A 71 -3.20 6.07 13.21
C TYR A 71 -4.60 5.56 13.56
N ASN A 72 -5.38 6.32 14.34
CA ASN A 72 -6.75 5.92 14.71
C ASN A 72 -7.67 5.81 13.49
N ILE A 73 -7.55 6.73 12.54
CA ILE A 73 -8.25 6.71 11.26
C ILE A 73 -7.79 5.53 10.42
N PHE A 74 -6.48 5.27 10.34
CA PHE A 74 -5.94 4.10 9.63
C PHE A 74 -6.51 2.80 10.20
N TYR A 75 -6.55 2.61 11.51
CA TYR A 75 -7.15 1.40 12.12
C TYR A 75 -8.64 1.24 11.80
N LYS A 76 -9.36 2.36 11.59
CA LYS A 76 -10.77 2.31 11.19
C LYS A 76 -10.94 1.85 9.74
N ILE A 77 -10.02 2.23 8.86
CA ILE A 77 -10.12 2.05 7.41
C ILE A 77 -9.38 0.80 6.94
N PHE A 78 -8.19 0.51 7.44
CA PHE A 78 -7.37 -0.58 6.94
C PHE A 78 -7.93 -1.94 7.38
N LYS A 79 -8.79 -2.51 6.53
CA LYS A 79 -9.44 -3.81 6.72
C LYS A 79 -9.24 -4.66 5.47
N PRO A 80 -8.03 -5.19 5.21
CA PRO A 80 -7.71 -5.86 3.96
C PRO A 80 -8.55 -7.14 3.71
N LEU A 81 -9.08 -7.76 4.76
CA LEU A 81 -9.96 -8.93 4.68
C LEU A 81 -11.46 -8.58 4.65
N ASP A 82 -11.82 -7.31 4.90
CA ASP A 82 -13.19 -6.81 4.94
C ASP A 82 -13.29 -5.44 4.25
N ILE A 83 -12.69 -5.36 3.06
CA ILE A 83 -12.73 -4.16 2.21
C ILE A 83 -14.18 -3.82 1.86
N GLY A 84 -15.06 -4.83 1.78
CA GLY A 84 -16.48 -4.68 1.54
C GLY A 84 -17.19 -3.79 2.58
N SER A 85 -16.80 -3.83 3.87
CA SER A 85 -17.37 -2.94 4.88
C SER A 85 -17.18 -1.45 4.56
N ILE A 86 -16.08 -1.11 3.89
CA ILE A 86 -15.76 0.24 3.43
C ILE A 86 -16.50 0.52 2.13
N LEU A 87 -16.56 -0.45 1.22
CA LEU A 87 -17.16 -0.34 -0.10
C LEU A 87 -18.68 -0.55 -0.20
N ARG A 88 -19.42 -0.76 0.90
CA ARG A 88 -20.90 -0.89 0.89
C ARG A 88 -21.57 0.38 0.33
N ILE A 89 -21.55 0.48 -0.99
CA ILE A 89 -22.20 1.45 -1.87
C ILE A 89 -23.31 0.63 -2.53
N PRO A 90 -24.61 0.96 -2.34
CA PRO A 90 -25.74 0.15 -2.78
C PRO A 90 -25.73 -0.24 -4.27
N LYS A 91 -24.97 0.48 -5.11
CA LYS A 91 -24.89 0.29 -6.57
C LYS A 91 -24.03 -0.89 -7.02
N TYR A 92 -23.26 -1.55 -6.13
CA TYR A 92 -22.23 -2.53 -6.52
C TYR A 92 -22.26 -3.87 -5.75
N ASN A 93 -23.45 -4.32 -5.32
CA ASN A 93 -23.58 -5.59 -4.58
C ASN A 93 -23.04 -6.83 -5.31
N ASN A 94 -22.92 -6.82 -6.66
CA ASN A 94 -22.38 -7.94 -7.42
C ASN A 94 -20.85 -7.93 -7.59
N THR A 95 -20.18 -6.78 -7.42
CA THR A 95 -18.71 -6.67 -7.54
C THR A 95 -18.01 -6.99 -6.21
N LEU A 96 -18.74 -6.97 -5.09
CA LEU A 96 -18.22 -7.20 -3.73
C LEU A 96 -17.64 -8.62 -3.53
N LEU A 97 -18.17 -9.65 -4.19
CA LEU A 97 -17.68 -11.03 -4.06
C LEU A 97 -16.27 -11.24 -4.63
N THR A 98 -15.87 -10.46 -5.64
CA THR A 98 -14.52 -10.54 -6.22
C THR A 98 -13.47 -9.97 -5.26
N TYR A 99 -13.84 -8.99 -4.43
CA TYR A 99 -12.88 -8.28 -3.58
C TYR A 99 -12.49 -9.02 -2.29
N TYR A 100 -13.39 -9.81 -1.69
CA TYR A 100 -13.09 -10.60 -0.49
C TYR A 100 -11.99 -11.66 -0.70
N ASN A 101 -11.83 -12.16 -1.94
CA ASN A 101 -10.93 -13.27 -2.24
C ASN A 101 -9.50 -12.86 -2.63
N PHE A 102 -9.21 -11.58 -2.86
CA PHE A 102 -7.85 -11.19 -3.31
C PHE A 102 -6.79 -11.42 -2.25
N TYR A 103 -7.14 -11.23 -0.98
CA TYR A 103 -6.19 -11.18 0.12
C TYR A 103 -6.25 -12.40 1.04
N SER A 104 -7.34 -13.18 0.98
CA SER A 104 -7.59 -14.31 1.91
C SER A 104 -6.52 -15.39 1.83
N ASN A 105 -6.00 -15.70 0.64
CA ASN A 105 -4.98 -16.73 0.42
C ASN A 105 -3.53 -16.21 0.48
N LYS A 106 -3.33 -14.95 0.89
CA LYS A 106 -1.99 -14.35 0.99
C LYS A 106 -1.38 -14.62 2.36
N LYS A 107 -0.06 -14.50 2.46
CA LYS A 107 0.67 -14.68 3.72
C LYS A 107 1.14 -13.36 4.33
N TYR A 108 1.29 -12.32 3.51
CA TYR A 108 1.78 -11.02 3.95
C TYR A 108 0.86 -9.90 3.50
N PHE A 109 0.71 -8.90 4.36
CA PHE A 109 0.14 -7.60 4.00
C PHE A 109 1.23 -6.55 4.01
N ILE A 110 1.18 -5.69 2.99
CA ILE A 110 2.11 -4.60 2.78
C ILE A 110 1.41 -3.30 3.18
N ILE A 111 1.84 -2.66 4.25
CA ILE A 111 1.27 -1.39 4.74
C ILE A 111 2.14 -0.24 4.24
N GLN A 112 1.53 0.86 3.76
CA GLN A 112 2.27 2.06 3.36
C GLN A 112 3.13 2.60 4.51
N ASP A 113 4.37 2.96 4.22
CA ASP A 113 5.32 3.50 5.19
C ASP A 113 5.13 5.02 5.40
N ARG A 114 4.26 5.65 4.62
CA ARG A 114 4.10 7.10 4.59
C ARG A 114 2.64 7.49 4.45
N ILE A 115 2.22 8.49 5.22
CA ILE A 115 0.87 9.06 5.13
C ILE A 115 0.96 10.59 5.10
N PRO A 116 0.54 11.23 4.01
CA PRO A 116 0.30 12.66 3.98
C PRO A 116 -0.89 13.04 4.88
N VAL A 117 -0.70 14.09 5.68
CA VAL A 117 -1.73 14.62 6.57
C VAL A 117 -1.82 16.14 6.40
N GLU A 118 -3.03 16.65 6.26
CA GLU A 118 -3.29 18.09 6.18
C GLU A 118 -4.18 18.50 7.35
N LEU A 119 -3.83 19.58 8.04
CA LEU A 119 -4.65 20.17 9.10
C LEU A 119 -5.21 21.49 8.60
N PHE A 120 -6.52 21.65 8.67
CA PHE A 120 -7.25 22.85 8.25
C PHE A 120 -7.50 23.78 9.43
N ASN A 121 -7.65 25.07 9.16
CA ASN A 121 -8.00 26.11 10.16
C ASN A 121 -9.50 26.13 10.50
N GLU A 122 -10.32 25.37 9.80
CA GLU A 122 -11.78 25.36 9.97
C GLU A 122 -12.22 24.43 11.12
N GLU A 123 -13.32 24.79 11.78
CA GLU A 123 -13.98 23.93 12.77
C GLU A 123 -14.76 22.78 12.11
N HIS A 124 -15.25 22.98 10.89
CA HIS A 124 -16.04 22.01 10.13
C HIS A 124 -15.68 22.08 8.65
N TYR A 125 -15.80 20.95 7.95
CA TYR A 125 -15.62 20.95 6.50
C TYR A 125 -16.88 21.44 5.79
N HIS A 126 -16.77 22.54 5.06
CA HIS A 126 -17.86 23.08 4.24
C HIS A 126 -17.68 22.70 2.77
N GLY A 127 -18.09 21.50 2.36
CA GLY A 127 -18.24 21.15 0.94
C GLY A 127 -17.85 19.72 0.56
N PRO A 128 -18.22 19.27 -0.66
CA PRO A 128 -17.81 17.97 -1.20
C PRO A 128 -16.33 18.03 -1.61
N TYR A 129 -15.42 17.97 -0.64
CA TYR A 129 -14.00 18.00 -0.93
C TYR A 129 -13.49 16.63 -1.36
N CYS A 130 -13.30 16.53 -2.67
CA CYS A 130 -12.48 15.54 -3.32
C CYS A 130 -11.48 16.26 -4.23
N TYR A 131 -10.26 15.74 -4.30
CA TYR A 131 -9.08 16.25 -5.03
C TYR A 131 -9.31 16.49 -6.55
N ARG A 132 -10.09 17.51 -6.93
CA ARG A 132 -10.05 18.14 -8.25
C ARG A 132 -10.14 19.66 -8.11
N THR A 133 -9.06 20.25 -7.62
CA THR A 133 -8.78 21.70 -7.68
C THR A 133 -8.37 22.18 -9.07
N GLN A 134 -8.54 21.39 -10.14
CA GLN A 134 -8.28 21.88 -11.50
C GLN A 134 -9.42 22.70 -12.11
N TYR A 135 -10.63 22.71 -11.51
CA TYR A 135 -11.79 23.38 -12.12
C TYR A 135 -12.57 24.35 -11.22
N TYR A 136 -12.19 24.52 -9.95
CA TYR A 136 -12.73 25.56 -9.08
C TYR A 136 -11.61 26.49 -8.65
N ASN A 137 -11.82 27.81 -8.82
CA ASN A 137 -10.87 28.89 -8.57
C ASN A 137 -9.96 28.60 -7.36
N ASN A 138 -8.67 28.49 -7.64
CA ASN A 138 -7.64 27.96 -6.74
C ASN A 138 -7.29 28.86 -5.54
N ASP A 139 -7.90 30.03 -5.39
CA ASP A 139 -7.46 30.94 -4.32
C ASP A 139 -8.12 30.62 -2.96
N THR A 140 -9.42 30.33 -2.89
CA THR A 140 -10.10 30.17 -1.58
C THR A 140 -9.78 28.88 -0.82
N LEU A 141 -9.32 27.84 -1.53
CA LEU A 141 -9.12 26.51 -0.97
C LEU A 141 -7.77 26.30 -0.29
N TYR A 142 -6.72 26.94 -0.80
CA TYR A 142 -5.39 26.83 -0.23
C TYR A 142 -5.20 27.71 1.01
N HIS A 143 -6.04 28.74 1.20
CA HIS A 143 -5.96 29.65 2.35
C HIS A 143 -6.39 29.02 3.68
N ASN A 144 -7.07 27.87 3.65
CA ASN A 144 -7.61 27.25 4.87
C ASN A 144 -6.76 26.08 5.39
N VAL A 145 -5.68 25.69 4.68
CA VAL A 145 -4.73 24.69 5.19
C VAL A 145 -3.78 25.37 6.17
N LYS A 146 -3.89 25.00 7.45
CA LYS A 146 -3.00 25.47 8.52
C LYS A 146 -1.59 24.92 8.36
N SER A 147 -1.51 23.63 8.06
CA SER A 147 -0.25 22.89 8.05
C SER A 147 -0.38 21.60 7.27
N LYS A 148 0.72 21.19 6.63
CA LYS A 148 0.86 19.91 5.95
C LYS A 148 1.99 19.13 6.61
N PHE A 149 1.74 17.85 6.85
CA PHE A 149 2.67 16.92 7.46
C PHE A 149 2.81 15.70 6.56
N LEU A 150 3.99 15.09 6.62
CA LEU A 150 4.21 13.75 6.07
C LEU A 150 4.65 12.88 7.23
N ILE A 151 3.80 11.94 7.64
CA ILE A 151 4.21 10.92 8.61
C ILE A 151 5.16 9.99 7.87
N LEU A 152 6.40 9.91 8.35
CA LEU A 152 7.42 8.97 7.90
C LEU A 152 7.45 7.79 8.87
N SER A 153 7.84 6.60 8.39
CA SER A 153 7.90 5.40 9.22
C SER A 153 6.54 5.05 9.84
N PHE A 154 5.50 5.07 9.02
CA PHE A 154 4.13 4.77 9.44
C PHE A 154 3.98 3.27 9.74
N ASN A 155 4.22 2.90 11.00
CA ASN A 155 4.35 1.52 11.43
C ASN A 155 3.25 1.10 12.42
N PRO A 156 1.97 1.12 12.02
CA PRO A 156 0.85 0.78 12.90
C PRO A 156 1.05 -0.58 13.55
N ASN A 157 0.85 -0.64 14.87
CA ASN A 157 0.71 -1.89 15.60
C ASN A 157 -0.58 -2.60 15.20
N PHE A 158 -0.48 -3.30 14.07
CA PHE A 158 -1.59 -3.94 13.41
C PHE A 158 -1.34 -5.44 13.35
N PHE A 159 -2.31 -6.21 13.83
CA PHE A 159 -2.23 -7.66 13.88
C PHE A 159 -3.43 -8.29 13.19
N ILE A 160 -3.18 -9.16 12.22
CA ILE A 160 -4.19 -10.04 11.65
C ILE A 160 -3.71 -11.47 11.81
N LYS A 161 -4.50 -12.28 12.52
CA LYS A 161 -4.19 -13.68 12.79
C LYS A 161 -3.92 -14.44 11.48
N GLY A 162 -2.75 -15.07 11.39
CA GLY A 162 -2.35 -15.88 10.23
C GLY A 162 -1.59 -15.11 9.14
N TYR A 163 -1.41 -13.79 9.29
CA TYR A 163 -0.71 -12.94 8.34
C TYR A 163 0.49 -12.26 8.99
N LYS A 164 1.51 -11.98 8.19
CA LYS A 164 2.65 -11.15 8.58
C LYS A 164 2.54 -9.77 7.94
N ILE A 165 3.04 -8.75 8.63
CA ILE A 165 3.04 -7.36 8.15
C ILE A 165 4.42 -7.00 7.63
N ILE A 166 4.46 -6.30 6.50
CA ILE A 166 5.65 -5.63 5.98
C ILE A 166 5.30 -4.16 5.79
N TYR A 167 6.08 -3.26 6.38
CA TYR A 167 5.96 -1.82 6.09
C TYR A 167 6.70 -1.52 4.79
N CYS A 168 6.01 -0.87 3.84
CA CYS A 168 6.47 -0.63 2.47
C CYS A 168 7.52 0.48 2.42
N SER A 169 8.69 0.21 3.00
CA SER A 169 9.82 1.14 2.96
C SER A 169 10.25 1.40 1.51
N ILE A 170 11.00 2.49 1.30
CA ILE A 170 11.58 2.78 -0.02
C ILE A 170 12.38 1.57 -0.52
N ASP A 171 13.21 0.97 0.33
CA ASP A 171 14.08 -0.14 -0.06
C ASP A 171 13.28 -1.37 -0.49
N PHE A 172 12.26 -1.76 0.30
CA PHE A 172 11.38 -2.87 -0.06
C PHE A 172 10.69 -2.62 -1.39
N SER A 173 10.08 -1.43 -1.54
CA SER A 173 9.37 -1.06 -2.76
C SER A 173 10.32 -1.03 -3.98
N THR A 174 11.56 -0.60 -3.79
CA THR A 174 12.59 -0.53 -4.84
C THR A 174 12.98 -1.93 -5.29
N VAL A 175 13.26 -2.84 -4.36
CA VAL A 175 13.59 -4.24 -4.68
C VAL A 175 12.46 -4.91 -5.46
N ILE A 176 11.21 -4.74 -5.03
CA ILE A 176 10.05 -5.29 -5.74
C ILE A 176 9.91 -4.68 -7.14
N LYS A 177 10.06 -3.36 -7.27
CA LYS A 177 9.96 -2.66 -8.56
C LYS A 177 11.06 -3.08 -9.54
N GLU A 178 12.30 -3.16 -9.07
CA GLU A 178 13.44 -3.62 -9.86
C GLU A 178 13.27 -5.08 -10.29
N PHE A 179 12.75 -5.92 -9.38
CA PHE A 179 12.45 -7.31 -9.71
C PHE A 179 11.35 -7.41 -10.77
N LEU A 180 10.22 -6.71 -10.62
CA LEU A 180 9.14 -6.77 -11.61
C LEU A 180 9.58 -6.22 -12.97
N GLY A 181 10.41 -5.17 -12.96
CA GLY A 181 10.86 -4.49 -14.16
C GLY A 181 9.76 -3.63 -14.80
N LYS A 182 9.96 -3.30 -16.08
CA LYS A 182 8.97 -2.51 -16.84
C LYS A 182 7.81 -3.39 -17.27
N ARG A 183 6.59 -2.93 -17.02
CA ARG A 183 5.38 -3.60 -17.49
C ARG A 183 5.16 -3.39 -18.96
N HIS A 184 5.40 -2.19 -19.50
CA HIS A 184 5.34 -1.96 -20.95
C HIS A 184 6.71 -1.59 -21.52
N TYR A 185 6.92 -1.92 -22.80
CA TYR A 185 8.02 -1.38 -23.60
C TYR A 185 7.47 -0.84 -24.92
N TYR A 186 8.06 0.25 -25.40
CA TYR A 186 7.68 0.86 -26.67
C TYR A 186 8.25 0.03 -27.84
N ASN A 187 7.39 -0.35 -28.77
CA ASN A 187 7.77 -1.00 -30.02
C ASN A 187 7.70 0.00 -31.17
N SER A 188 8.87 0.49 -31.59
CA SER A 188 8.99 1.48 -32.66
C SER A 188 8.51 0.99 -34.04
N LEU A 189 8.46 -0.33 -34.28
CA LEU A 189 7.98 -0.87 -35.56
C LEU A 189 6.46 -0.80 -35.69
N LYS A 190 5.74 -0.73 -34.56
CA LYS A 190 4.28 -0.70 -34.50
C LYS A 190 3.73 0.60 -33.91
N ASP A 191 4.61 1.50 -33.49
CA ASP A 191 4.27 2.74 -32.77
C ASP A 191 3.32 2.51 -31.59
N GLU A 192 3.56 1.43 -30.82
CA GLU A 192 2.69 1.02 -29.72
C GLU A 192 3.49 0.55 -28.49
N PHE A 193 2.89 0.64 -27.31
CA PHE A 193 3.41 0.02 -26.09
C PHE A 193 2.93 -1.43 -25.99
N ILE A 194 3.86 -2.36 -25.77
CA ILE A 194 3.58 -3.79 -25.64
C ILE A 194 3.79 -4.22 -24.19
N GLU A 195 2.85 -5.01 -23.67
CA GLU A 195 2.97 -5.59 -22.34
C GLU A 195 4.08 -6.65 -22.27
N SER A 196 4.88 -6.56 -21.23
CA SER A 196 6.02 -7.43 -20.95
C SER A 196 5.55 -8.77 -20.40
N LYS A 197 5.70 -9.83 -21.21
CA LYS A 197 5.46 -11.21 -20.76
C LYS A 197 6.31 -11.59 -19.54
N GLU A 198 7.51 -11.02 -19.43
CA GLU A 198 8.40 -11.27 -18.30
C GLU A 198 7.90 -10.60 -17.02
N PHE A 199 7.37 -9.37 -17.12
CA PHE A 199 6.71 -8.71 -16.00
C PHE A 199 5.56 -9.56 -15.46
N ASN A 200 4.67 -10.05 -16.33
CA ASN A 200 3.54 -10.89 -15.93
C ASN A 200 3.98 -12.18 -15.22
N LYS A 201 5.02 -12.87 -15.72
CA LYS A 201 5.56 -14.07 -15.06
C LYS A 201 6.14 -13.78 -13.67
N ARG A 202 6.84 -12.65 -13.51
CA ARG A 202 7.41 -12.22 -12.23
C ARG A 202 6.33 -11.78 -11.25
N LEU A 203 5.31 -11.08 -11.75
CA LEU A 203 4.12 -10.71 -11.01
C LEU A 203 3.39 -11.94 -10.48
N ASP A 204 3.13 -12.94 -11.31
CA ASP A 204 2.50 -14.21 -10.92
C ASP A 204 3.30 -14.94 -9.84
N PHE A 205 4.63 -14.94 -9.95
CA PHE A 205 5.52 -15.54 -8.96
C PHE A 205 5.40 -14.85 -7.59
N ILE A 206 5.52 -13.52 -7.55
CA ILE A 206 5.38 -12.73 -6.31
C ILE A 206 3.98 -12.83 -5.72
N ASN A 207 2.95 -12.82 -6.58
CA ASN A 207 1.56 -12.88 -6.18
C ASN A 207 1.19 -14.21 -5.50
N HIS A 208 2.10 -15.18 -5.40
CA HIS A 208 1.88 -16.34 -4.55
C HIS A 208 1.75 -15.97 -3.06
N PHE A 209 2.43 -14.92 -2.58
CA PHE A 209 2.43 -14.55 -1.16
C PHE A 209 1.85 -13.20 -0.81
N ILE A 210 1.84 -12.27 -1.76
CA ILE A 210 1.22 -10.94 -1.63
C ILE A 210 0.23 -10.71 -2.78
N THR A 211 -0.44 -9.56 -2.77
CA THR A 211 -1.25 -9.11 -3.90
C THR A 211 -0.68 -7.78 -4.40
N ILE A 212 -0.16 -7.77 -5.61
CA ILE A 212 0.16 -6.55 -6.36
C ILE A 212 -0.94 -6.34 -7.39
N ILE A 213 -1.54 -5.15 -7.35
CA ILE A 213 -2.62 -4.77 -8.26
C ILE A 213 -2.02 -3.92 -9.38
N THR A 214 -2.32 -4.29 -10.62
CA THR A 214 -1.98 -3.53 -11.82
C THR A 214 -3.19 -2.73 -12.28
N SER A 215 -2.97 -1.49 -12.73
CA SER A 215 -4.03 -0.70 -13.38
C SER A 215 -4.24 -1.18 -14.82
N PHE A 216 -5.48 -1.22 -15.32
CA PHE A 216 -5.70 -1.52 -16.74
C PHE A 216 -5.35 -0.34 -17.65
N HIS A 217 -5.34 0.89 -17.12
CA HIS A 217 -5.24 2.12 -17.92
C HIS A 217 -3.89 2.83 -17.83
N GLU A 218 -3.06 2.47 -16.85
CA GLU A 218 -1.78 3.13 -16.60
C GLU A 218 -0.65 2.10 -16.44
N ASP A 219 0.58 2.50 -16.77
CA ASP A 219 1.82 1.71 -16.54
C ASP A 219 2.20 1.65 -15.04
N PHE A 220 1.18 1.63 -14.19
CA PHE A 220 1.29 1.76 -12.74
C PHE A 220 0.73 0.51 -12.06
N TYR A 221 1.42 0.09 -11.00
CA TYR A 221 1.01 -0.98 -10.10
C TYR A 221 1.28 -0.58 -8.66
N ARG A 222 0.47 -1.10 -7.74
CA ARG A 222 0.58 -0.82 -6.29
C ARG A 222 1.03 -2.07 -5.57
N ILE A 223 2.04 -1.90 -4.71
CA ILE A 223 2.62 -2.99 -3.89
C ILE A 223 1.88 -3.06 -2.56
N GLU A 224 1.42 -1.91 -2.08
CA GLU A 224 0.66 -1.77 -0.85
C GLU A 224 -0.67 -2.51 -0.94
N THR A 225 -1.01 -3.17 0.16
CA THR A 225 -2.29 -3.83 0.34
C THR A 225 -3.39 -2.78 0.47
N ASN A 226 -4.50 -2.98 -0.24
CA ASN A 226 -5.66 -2.09 -0.12
C ASN A 226 -6.39 -2.27 1.22
N PRO A 227 -7.06 -1.23 1.73
CA PRO A 227 -7.09 0.15 1.21
C PRO A 227 -5.80 0.92 1.47
N ILE A 228 -5.37 1.71 0.50
CA ILE A 228 -4.18 2.58 0.61
C ILE A 228 -4.67 3.99 0.95
N ILE A 229 -4.02 4.72 1.85
CA ILE A 229 -4.41 6.08 2.22
C ILE A 229 -3.58 7.06 1.42
N GLY A 230 -4.21 7.79 0.49
CA GLY A 230 -3.55 8.85 -0.26
C GLY A 230 -3.28 10.09 0.57
N ASN A 231 -4.28 10.53 1.35
CA ASN A 231 -4.16 11.69 2.24
C ASN A 231 -5.21 11.64 3.35
N ILE A 232 -4.87 12.18 4.53
CA ILE A 232 -5.82 12.44 5.62
C ILE A 232 -5.90 13.94 5.85
N SER A 233 -7.06 14.53 5.57
CA SER A 233 -7.37 15.91 5.91
C SER A 233 -8.11 15.93 7.25
N LEU A 234 -7.60 16.67 8.24
CA LEU A 234 -8.19 16.87 9.57
C LEU A 234 -8.65 18.33 9.75
N ASN A 235 -9.78 18.54 10.40
CA ASN A 235 -10.19 19.86 10.86
C ASN A 235 -9.35 20.29 12.08
N PHE A 236 -9.41 21.58 12.44
CA PHE A 236 -8.55 22.13 13.50
C PHE A 236 -8.70 21.41 14.85
N ASN A 237 -9.92 20.97 15.15
CA ASN A 237 -10.28 20.34 16.43
C ASN A 237 -10.16 18.81 16.45
N TYR A 238 -9.69 18.19 15.36
CA TYR A 238 -9.57 16.72 15.25
C TYR A 238 -10.90 15.97 15.47
N THR A 239 -12.02 16.57 15.06
CA THR A 239 -13.38 16.01 15.18
C THR A 239 -13.95 15.55 13.85
N GLU A 240 -13.42 16.04 12.72
CA GLU A 240 -13.80 15.64 11.37
C GLU A 240 -12.56 15.32 10.54
N ALA A 241 -12.70 14.35 9.64
CA ALA A 241 -11.65 13.99 8.69
C ALA A 241 -12.21 13.67 7.31
N HIS A 242 -11.47 14.05 6.27
CA HIS A 242 -11.65 13.56 4.91
C HIS A 242 -10.45 12.70 4.55
N VAL A 243 -10.68 11.48 4.09
CA VAL A 243 -9.62 10.53 3.75
C VAL A 243 -9.75 10.14 2.30
N SER A 244 -8.75 10.51 1.51
CA SER A 244 -8.58 9.98 0.17
C SER A 244 -7.96 8.59 0.28
N THR A 245 -8.64 7.57 -0.22
CA THR A 245 -8.18 6.19 -0.20
C THR A 245 -8.29 5.55 -1.57
N TRP A 246 -7.32 4.71 -1.90
CA TRP A 246 -7.34 3.90 -3.10
C TRP A 246 -7.77 2.49 -2.76
N ILE A 247 -8.74 2.00 -3.52
CA ILE A 247 -9.14 0.60 -3.52
C ILE A 247 -9.14 0.15 -4.98
N ASN A 248 -8.19 -0.72 -5.31
CA ASN A 248 -7.88 -1.15 -6.67
C ASN A 248 -7.41 0.04 -7.54
N ASP A 249 -8.10 0.28 -8.64
CA ASP A 249 -7.94 1.37 -9.58
C ASP A 249 -8.83 2.59 -9.23
N ARG A 250 -9.60 2.52 -8.13
CA ARG A 250 -10.57 3.57 -7.77
C ARG A 250 -10.09 4.38 -6.58
N SER A 251 -10.29 5.70 -6.69
CA SER A 251 -10.13 6.62 -5.58
C SER A 251 -11.48 6.86 -4.91
N ILE A 252 -11.50 6.78 -3.59
CA ILE A 252 -12.69 6.95 -2.76
C ILE A 252 -12.35 7.97 -1.70
N THR A 253 -13.24 8.92 -1.48
CA THR A 253 -13.15 9.83 -0.35
C THR A 253 -14.10 9.36 0.75
N LEU A 254 -13.56 9.20 1.94
CA LEU A 254 -14.32 8.87 3.14
C LEU A 254 -14.42 10.11 4.02
N ARG A 255 -15.63 10.44 4.48
CA ARG A 255 -15.81 11.43 5.55
C ARG A 255 -15.95 10.69 6.87
N LEU A 256 -15.18 11.11 7.86
CA LEU A 256 -15.23 10.57 9.21
C LEU A 256 -15.55 11.66 10.22
N ILE A 257 -16.30 11.30 11.25
CA ILE A 257 -16.57 12.13 12.43
C ILE A 257 -16.12 11.37 13.66
N LYS A 258 -15.49 12.08 14.60
CA LYS A 258 -15.07 11.54 15.88
C LYS A 258 -16.20 11.67 16.90
N LYS A 259 -16.77 10.54 17.34
CA LYS A 259 -17.80 10.48 18.39
C LYS A 259 -17.26 9.70 19.57
N ASN A 260 -17.38 10.27 20.77
CA ASN A 260 -16.89 9.64 22.01
C ASN A 260 -15.43 9.15 21.91
N GLY A 261 -14.58 9.93 21.24
CA GLY A 261 -13.17 9.58 21.03
C GLY A 261 -12.89 8.61 19.88
N ILE A 262 -13.91 8.08 19.20
CA ILE A 262 -13.79 7.05 18.17
C ILE A 262 -14.17 7.61 16.81
N TRP A 263 -13.37 7.32 15.78
CA TRP A 263 -13.68 7.68 14.40
C TRP A 263 -14.75 6.78 13.80
N GLU A 264 -15.75 7.40 13.20
CA GLU A 264 -16.85 6.76 12.48
C GLU A 264 -16.91 7.27 11.04
N ILE A 265 -17.04 6.36 10.08
CA ILE A 265 -17.29 6.73 8.68
C ILE A 265 -18.75 7.12 8.55
N VAL A 266 -19.03 8.35 8.14
CA VAL A 266 -20.40 8.91 8.05
C VAL A 266 -20.84 9.17 6.62
N ASP A 267 -19.90 9.34 5.69
CA ASP A 267 -20.20 9.53 4.26
C ASP A 267 -19.07 8.94 3.40
N LYS A 268 -19.42 8.57 2.16
CA LYS A 268 -18.53 7.92 1.18
C LYS A 268 -18.85 8.45 -0.21
N SER A 269 -17.88 9.04 -0.88
CA SER A 269 -17.99 9.45 -2.28
C SER A 269 -16.93 8.77 -3.14
N GLU A 270 -17.35 8.22 -4.28
CA GLU A 270 -16.46 7.67 -5.28
C GLU A 270 -16.03 8.79 -6.25
N LEU A 271 -14.74 8.90 -6.50
CA LEU A 271 -14.24 9.66 -7.64
C LEU A 271 -14.24 8.73 -8.85
N VAL A 272 -15.26 8.86 -9.70
CA VAL A 272 -15.27 8.19 -10.99
C VAL A 272 -14.29 8.94 -11.90
N TYR A 273 -13.19 8.27 -12.29
CA TYR A 273 -12.27 8.75 -13.33
C TYR A 273 -12.78 8.39 -14.71
#